data_AF-G3QGW3-F1
#
_entry.id   AF-G3QGW3-F1
#
_cell.length_a   1.000
_cell.length_b   1.000
_cell.length_c   1.000
_cell.angle_alpha   90.00
_cell.angle_beta   90.00
_cell.angle_gamma   90.00
#
_symmetry.space_group_name_H-M   'P 1'
#
loop_
_entity.id
_entity.type
_entity.pdbx_description
1 polymer ?
#
loop_
_entity_poly.entity_id
_entity_poly.type
_entity_poly.pdbx_seq_one_letter_code
_entity_poly.pdbx_strand_id
1 'polypeptide(L)'
;MSGKDRIEIFPSRMAQTIMKARLKGAQTGRNLLKKKSDALTLRFRQILKKIIETKMLMGEVMREAAFSLAEAKFTAGDFSTTVIQNVNKAQVKIRAKKDNVAGVTLPVFEHYHEGTDTSFVTLDEAIKITNRRVNAIEHVIIPRIERTLAYIITELDEREREEFYRLKKIQEKKKILKEKSEKDLEQRRAAGEVLEPANLLAEEKDEDLLFE
;
A
#
# COMPACT_ATOMS: atom_id res chain seq x y z
N MET A 1 24.90 48.22 -32.98
CA MET A 1 23.80 47.32 -32.53
C MET A 1 24.14 45.84 -32.73
N SER A 2 25.37 45.38 -32.43
CA SER A 2 25.75 43.97 -32.60
C SER A 2 26.82 43.61 -31.57
N GLY A 3 26.39 43.52 -30.31
CA GLY A 3 27.20 42.97 -29.20
C GLY A 3 26.56 41.74 -28.57
N LYS A 4 25.31 41.42 -28.92
CA LYS A 4 24.50 40.35 -28.30
C LYS A 4 24.34 39.09 -29.16
N ASP A 5 24.92 39.05 -30.35
CA ASP A 5 24.76 37.92 -31.30
C ASP A 5 25.59 36.69 -30.91
N ARG A 6 26.47 36.81 -29.91
CA ARG A 6 27.36 35.74 -29.45
C ARG A 6 27.38 35.68 -27.94
N ILE A 7 27.53 34.47 -27.41
CA ILE A 7 27.74 34.27 -25.98
C ILE A 7 29.12 34.81 -25.63
N GLU A 8 29.17 35.69 -24.63
CA GLU A 8 30.41 36.22 -24.08
C GLU A 8 31.14 35.10 -23.31
N ILE A 9 32.08 34.43 -23.98
CA ILE A 9 32.94 33.42 -23.37
C ILE A 9 34.37 33.60 -23.87
N PHE A 10 35.34 33.50 -22.96
CA PHE A 10 36.75 33.59 -23.30
C PHE A 10 37.16 32.40 -24.20
N PRO A 11 37.80 32.62 -25.37
CA PRO A 11 38.17 31.54 -26.28
C PRO A 11 39.22 30.58 -25.68
N SER A 12 38.78 29.42 -25.20
CA SER A 12 39.65 28.34 -24.70
C SER A 12 39.22 26.96 -25.23
N ARG A 13 40.13 25.97 -25.21
CA ARG A 13 39.77 24.57 -25.60
C ARG A 13 38.64 24.01 -24.73
N MET A 14 38.62 24.38 -23.45
CA MET A 14 37.54 24.02 -22.53
C MET A 14 36.22 24.69 -22.92
N ALA A 15 36.24 25.98 -23.28
CA ALA A 15 35.07 26.70 -23.77
C ALA A 15 34.49 26.08 -25.05
N GLN A 16 35.34 25.62 -25.98
CA GLN A 16 34.89 24.93 -27.20
C GLN A 16 34.15 23.63 -26.88
N THR A 17 34.66 22.82 -25.95
CA THR A 17 34.01 21.58 -25.50
C THR A 17 32.66 21.86 -24.83
N ILE A 18 32.61 22.87 -23.95
CA ILE A 18 31.36 23.30 -23.29
C ILE A 18 30.33 23.77 -24.33
N MET A 19 30.75 24.56 -25.33
CA MET A 19 29.84 25.07 -26.35
C MET A 19 29.36 23.97 -27.31
N LYS A 20 30.21 22.99 -27.67
CA LYS A 20 29.79 21.81 -28.44
C LYS A 20 28.77 20.97 -27.68
N ALA A 21 28.97 20.75 -26.37
CA ALA A 21 28.02 20.04 -25.53
C ALA A 21 26.69 20.80 -25.42
N ARG A 22 26.75 22.12 -25.21
CA ARG A 22 25.56 22.99 -25.14
C ARG A 22 24.79 23.02 -26.46
N LEU A 23 25.48 23.09 -27.59
CA LEU A 23 24.87 23.02 -28.92
C LEU A 23 24.16 21.69 -29.15
N LYS A 24 24.81 20.57 -28.80
CA LYS A 24 24.19 19.23 -28.91
C LYS A 24 22.97 19.10 -28.01
N GLY A 25 23.03 19.60 -26.76
CA GLY A 25 21.90 19.64 -25.84
C GLY A 25 20.74 20.53 -26.31
N ALA A 26 21.05 21.66 -26.94
CA ALA A 26 20.05 22.55 -27.53
C ALA A 26 19.39 21.91 -28.77
N GLN A 27 20.17 21.21 -29.60
CA GLN A 27 19.65 20.48 -30.77
C GLN A 27 18.72 19.34 -30.36
N THR A 28 19.10 18.55 -29.35
CA THR A 28 18.21 17.50 -28.82
C THR A 28 16.97 18.11 -28.17
N GLY A 29 17.13 19.14 -27.33
CA GLY A 29 16.02 19.87 -26.70
C GLY A 29 15.01 20.42 -27.71
N ARG A 30 15.47 21.02 -28.81
CA ARG A 30 14.61 21.48 -29.91
C ARG A 30 13.79 20.33 -30.50
N ASN A 31 14.41 19.19 -30.77
CA ASN A 31 13.71 18.03 -31.35
C ASN A 31 12.66 17.46 -30.38
N LEU A 32 12.97 17.40 -29.08
CA LEU A 32 12.03 17.00 -28.02
C LEU A 32 10.84 17.96 -27.93
N LEU A 33 11.09 19.27 -27.92
CA LEU A 33 10.05 20.29 -27.85
C LEU A 33 9.19 20.30 -29.13
N LYS A 34 9.79 20.09 -30.30
CA LYS A 34 9.03 20.00 -31.56
C LYS A 34 8.08 18.81 -31.54
N LYS A 35 8.54 17.63 -31.09
CA LYS A 35 7.68 16.45 -30.90
C LYS A 35 6.52 16.72 -29.92
N LYS A 36 6.79 17.40 -28.80
CA LYS A 36 5.76 17.82 -27.84
C LYS A 36 4.73 18.75 -28.48
N SER A 37 5.19 19.77 -29.22
CA SER A 37 4.33 20.71 -29.93
C SER A 37 3.46 20.03 -30.98
N ASP A 38 4.00 19.06 -31.71
CA ASP A 38 3.26 18.33 -32.74
C ASP A 38 2.18 17.42 -32.15
N ALA A 39 2.49 16.74 -31.03
CA ALA A 39 1.52 15.96 -30.28
C ALA A 39 0.37 16.83 -29.72
N LEU A 40 0.71 18.01 -29.18
CA LEU A 40 -0.29 18.98 -28.70
C LEU A 40 -1.15 19.50 -29.86
N THR A 41 -0.55 19.84 -31.00
CA THR A 41 -1.28 20.31 -32.18
C THR A 41 -2.23 19.23 -32.72
N LEU A 42 -1.81 17.96 -32.71
CA LEU A 42 -2.65 16.83 -33.10
C LEU A 42 -3.85 16.69 -32.16
N ARG A 43 -3.63 16.72 -30.84
CA ARG A 43 -4.69 16.68 -29.83
C ARG A 43 -5.65 17.86 -29.95
N PHE A 44 -5.13 19.06 -30.16
CA PHE A 44 -5.94 20.26 -30.39
C PHE A 44 -6.85 20.10 -31.61
N ARG A 45 -6.32 19.59 -32.74
CA ARG A 45 -7.13 19.33 -33.94
C ARG A 45 -8.19 18.25 -33.71
N GLN A 46 -7.88 17.19 -32.97
CA GLN A 46 -8.87 16.16 -32.61
C GLN A 46 -10.01 16.75 -31.78
N ILE A 47 -9.68 17.57 -30.77
CA ILE A 47 -10.66 18.27 -29.95
C ILE A 47 -11.50 19.24 -30.80
N LEU A 48 -10.87 19.99 -31.71
CA LEU A 48 -11.59 20.91 -32.60
C LEU A 48 -12.62 20.20 -33.47
N LYS A 49 -12.26 19.06 -34.07
CA LYS A 49 -13.20 18.24 -34.85
C LYS A 49 -14.37 17.78 -33.98
N LYS A 50 -14.07 17.23 -32.79
CA LYS A 50 -15.09 16.78 -31.83
C LYS A 50 -16.01 17.93 -31.39
N ILE A 51 -15.48 19.14 -31.20
CA ILE A 51 -16.26 20.33 -30.86
C ILE A 51 -17.25 20.66 -31.98
N ILE A 52 -16.81 20.64 -33.25
CA ILE A 52 -17.68 20.95 -34.38
C ILE A 52 -18.81 19.92 -34.50
N GLU A 53 -18.46 18.63 -34.44
CA GLU A 53 -19.43 17.53 -34.47
C GLU A 53 -20.45 17.64 -33.33
N THR A 54 -19.97 17.84 -32.10
CA THR A 54 -20.83 17.97 -30.91
C THR A 54 -21.70 19.22 -30.98
N LYS A 55 -21.20 20.32 -31.55
CA LYS A 55 -21.98 21.56 -31.71
C LYS A 55 -23.13 21.39 -32.69
N MET A 56 -22.92 20.65 -33.78
CA MET A 56 -23.99 20.32 -34.72
C MET A 56 -25.04 19.42 -34.06
N LEU A 57 -24.61 18.35 -33.38
CA LEU A 57 -25.50 17.45 -32.63
C LEU A 57 -26.29 18.19 -31.55
N MET A 58 -25.65 19.09 -30.81
CA MET A 58 -26.32 19.94 -29.80
C MET A 58 -27.41 20.81 -30.43
N GLY A 59 -27.21 21.29 -31.67
CA GLY A 59 -28.23 22.05 -32.40
C GLY A 59 -29.47 21.22 -32.72
N GLU A 60 -29.32 19.93 -33.01
CA GLU A 60 -30.43 19.00 -33.21
C GLU A 60 -31.16 18.70 -31.89
N VAL A 61 -30.42 18.35 -30.83
CA VAL A 61 -30.98 18.07 -29.50
C VAL A 61 -31.72 19.29 -28.93
N MET A 62 -31.18 20.50 -29.11
CA MET A 62 -31.84 21.74 -28.69
C MET A 62 -33.13 22.01 -29.47
N ARG A 63 -33.17 21.67 -30.76
CA ARG A 63 -34.38 21.82 -31.60
C ARG A 63 -35.48 20.87 -31.14
N GLU A 64 -35.13 19.62 -30.88
CA GLU A 64 -36.05 18.61 -30.36
C GLU A 64 -36.57 19.00 -28.97
N ALA A 65 -35.69 19.41 -28.06
CA ALA A 65 -36.08 19.87 -26.73
C ALA A 65 -37.01 21.10 -26.78
N ALA A 66 -36.77 22.04 -27.70
CA ALA A 66 -37.65 23.19 -27.90
C ALA A 66 -39.03 22.78 -28.44
N PHE A 67 -39.08 21.76 -29.31
CA PHE A 67 -40.33 21.19 -29.79
C PHE A 67 -41.10 20.49 -28.67
N SER A 68 -40.44 19.65 -27.86
CA SER A 68 -41.06 19.01 -26.69
C SER A 68 -41.58 20.03 -25.67
N LEU A 69 -40.87 21.16 -25.50
CA LEU A 69 -41.36 22.27 -24.67
C LEU A 69 -42.64 22.88 -25.25
N ALA A 70 -42.75 23.04 -26.57
CA ALA A 70 -43.94 23.56 -27.22
C ALA A 70 -45.15 22.62 -27.05
N GLU A 71 -44.95 21.30 -27.19
CA GLU A 71 -46.00 20.29 -26.94
C GLU A 71 -46.49 20.32 -25.48
N ALA A 72 -45.56 20.43 -24.53
CA ALA A 72 -45.89 20.57 -23.11
C ALA A 72 -46.68 21.86 -22.84
N LYS A 73 -46.30 22.98 -23.47
CA LYS A 73 -47.04 24.25 -23.34
C LYS A 73 -48.42 24.21 -23.98
N PHE A 74 -48.57 23.49 -25.09
CA PHE A 74 -49.86 23.34 -25.77
C PHE A 74 -50.87 22.56 -24.91
N THR A 75 -50.40 21.53 -24.22
CA THR A 75 -51.25 20.66 -23.39
C THR A 75 -51.50 21.22 -21.99
N ALA A 76 -50.46 21.70 -21.30
CA ALA A 76 -50.53 22.12 -19.91
C ALA A 76 -50.70 23.64 -19.71
N GLY A 77 -50.65 24.43 -20.79
CA GLY A 77 -50.64 25.90 -20.70
C GLY A 77 -49.27 26.45 -20.28
N ASP A 78 -49.24 27.67 -19.73
CA ASP A 78 -47.99 28.32 -19.35
C ASP A 78 -47.56 27.94 -17.92
N PHE A 79 -46.60 27.02 -17.82
CA PHE A 79 -45.99 26.58 -16.55
C PHE A 79 -44.62 27.23 -16.28
N SER A 80 -44.19 28.19 -17.11
CA SER A 80 -42.86 28.79 -17.02
C SER A 80 -42.63 29.51 -15.69
N THR A 81 -43.61 30.28 -15.23
CA THR A 81 -43.57 31.00 -13.95
C THR A 81 -43.49 30.04 -12.76
N THR A 82 -44.31 28.99 -12.76
CA THR A 82 -44.31 27.95 -11.71
C THR A 82 -42.95 27.25 -11.60
N VAL A 83 -42.32 26.92 -12.72
CA VAL A 83 -40.99 26.28 -12.73
C VAL A 83 -39.91 27.23 -12.22
N ILE A 84 -39.93 28.50 -12.65
CA ILE A 84 -38.94 29.51 -12.23
C ILE A 84 -39.07 29.83 -10.74
N GLN A 85 -40.29 29.87 -10.19
CA GLN A 85 -40.52 30.14 -8.77
C GLN A 85 -40.13 28.96 -7.88
N ASN A 86 -40.31 27.72 -8.36
CA ASN A 86 -40.02 26.50 -7.60
C ASN A 86 -38.60 25.95 -7.82
N VAL A 87 -37.56 26.81 -7.80
CA VAL A 87 -36.15 26.38 -7.87
C VAL A 87 -35.49 26.53 -6.50
N ASN A 88 -35.08 25.41 -5.88
CA ASN A 88 -34.39 25.43 -4.58
C ASN A 88 -32.95 24.89 -4.71
N LYS A 89 -32.79 23.58 -4.94
CA LYS A 89 -31.47 22.94 -5.13
C LYS A 89 -31.38 22.33 -6.52
N ALA A 90 -30.20 22.46 -7.14
CA ALA A 90 -29.92 21.84 -8.43
C ALA A 90 -29.71 20.33 -8.27
N GLN A 91 -30.47 19.54 -9.04
CA GLN A 91 -30.32 18.07 -9.09
C GLN A 91 -29.09 17.64 -9.90
N VAL A 92 -28.70 18.40 -10.92
CA VAL A 92 -27.50 18.11 -11.73
C VAL A 92 -26.44 19.14 -11.41
N LYS A 93 -25.25 18.67 -11.06
CA LYS A 93 -24.10 19.51 -10.71
C LYS A 93 -22.86 19.08 -11.50
N ILE A 94 -21.82 19.90 -11.46
CA ILE A 94 -20.58 19.68 -12.21
C ILE A 94 -19.41 19.62 -11.23
N ARG A 95 -18.49 18.67 -11.43
CA ARG A 95 -17.18 18.63 -10.76
C ARG A 95 -16.08 18.96 -11.75
N ALA A 96 -15.13 19.78 -11.31
CA ALA A 96 -13.90 20.03 -12.05
C ALA A 96 -12.87 18.95 -11.74
N LYS A 97 -12.27 18.38 -12.77
CA LYS A 97 -11.19 17.41 -12.71
C LYS A 97 -10.02 17.93 -13.52
N LYS A 98 -8.80 17.59 -13.10
CA LYS A 98 -7.57 17.95 -13.83
C LYS A 98 -7.18 16.77 -14.71
N ASP A 99 -7.06 17.00 -16.01
CA ASP A 99 -6.53 16.05 -16.98
C ASP A 99 -5.15 16.53 -17.46
N ASN A 100 -4.24 15.62 -17.80
CA ASN A 100 -2.89 15.97 -18.24
C ASN A 100 -2.65 15.45 -19.66
N VAL A 101 -2.55 16.38 -20.62
CA VAL A 101 -2.28 16.05 -22.01
C VAL A 101 -0.89 16.55 -22.38
N ALA A 102 0.03 15.61 -22.62
CA ALA A 102 1.41 15.89 -23.00
C ALA A 102 2.12 16.94 -22.11
N GLY A 103 1.89 16.88 -20.80
CA GLY A 103 2.50 17.79 -19.82
C GLY A 103 1.85 19.16 -19.73
N VAL A 104 0.61 19.31 -20.21
CA VAL A 104 -0.25 20.49 -20.00
C VAL A 104 -1.48 20.04 -19.23
N THR A 105 -1.75 20.68 -18.10
CA THR A 105 -2.93 20.39 -17.27
C THR A 105 -4.15 21.14 -17.79
N LEU A 106 -5.20 20.40 -18.13
CA LEU A 106 -6.48 20.90 -18.63
C LEU A 106 -7.57 20.66 -17.57
N PRO A 107 -8.41 21.64 -17.25
CA PRO A 107 -9.61 21.40 -16.47
C PRO A 107 -10.66 20.71 -17.36
N VAL A 108 -11.11 19.54 -16.95
CA VAL A 108 -12.21 18.80 -17.57
C VAL A 108 -13.38 18.73 -16.60
N PHE A 109 -14.60 18.78 -17.11
CA PHE A 109 -15.80 18.81 -16.30
C PHE A 109 -16.54 17.47 -16.38
N GLU A 110 -16.92 16.93 -15.23
CA GLU A 110 -17.75 15.72 -15.12
C GLU A 110 -19.09 16.10 -14.48
N HIS A 111 -20.22 15.72 -15.09
CA HIS A 111 -21.54 15.93 -14.50
C HIS A 111 -21.80 14.87 -13.42
N TYR A 112 -22.50 15.23 -12.36
CA TYR A 112 -22.99 14.31 -11.36
C TYR A 112 -24.41 14.67 -10.94
N HIS A 113 -25.23 13.65 -10.68
CA HIS A 113 -26.59 13.81 -10.20
C HIS A 113 -26.58 13.77 -8.67
N GLU A 114 -27.05 14.84 -8.05
CA GLU A 114 -27.30 14.94 -6.62
C GLU A 114 -28.79 14.64 -6.38
N GLY A 115 -29.18 13.38 -6.52
CA GLY A 115 -30.56 12.93 -6.31
C GLY A 115 -30.73 11.41 -6.37
N THR A 116 -31.35 10.85 -5.33
CA THR A 116 -31.79 9.44 -5.12
C THR A 116 -30.75 8.35 -4.84
N ASP A 117 -29.49 8.51 -5.23
CA ASP A 117 -28.46 7.46 -5.03
C ASP A 117 -27.61 7.65 -3.75
N THR A 118 -28.19 8.19 -2.69
CA THR A 118 -27.48 8.30 -1.39
C THR A 118 -27.11 6.92 -0.85
N SER A 119 -27.97 5.92 -1.04
CA SER A 119 -27.69 4.53 -0.67
C SER A 119 -26.49 3.95 -1.43
N PHE A 120 -26.40 4.15 -2.75
CA PHE A 120 -25.31 3.60 -3.56
C PHE A 120 -23.94 4.23 -3.23
N VAL A 121 -23.90 5.55 -3.02
CA VAL A 121 -22.64 6.24 -2.64
C VAL A 121 -22.18 5.81 -1.24
N THR A 122 -23.10 5.70 -0.27
CA THR A 122 -22.75 5.18 1.07
C THR A 122 -22.31 3.72 1.02
N LEU A 123 -22.86 2.91 0.11
CA LEU A 123 -22.47 1.52 -0.08
C LEU A 123 -21.06 1.40 -0.69
N ASP A 124 -20.73 2.20 -1.71
CA ASP A 124 -19.39 2.23 -2.32
C ASP A 124 -18.32 2.68 -1.31
N GLU A 125 -18.63 3.68 -0.48
CA GLU A 125 -17.75 4.09 0.62
C GLU A 125 -17.58 2.98 1.66
N ALA A 126 -18.67 2.32 2.05
CA ALA A 126 -18.61 1.18 2.97
C ALA A 126 -17.78 0.02 2.39
N ILE A 127 -17.94 -0.31 1.11
CA ILE A 127 -17.15 -1.34 0.41
C ILE A 127 -15.66 -0.98 0.42
N LYS A 128 -15.30 0.28 0.12
CA LYS A 128 -13.90 0.75 0.15
C LYS A 128 -13.29 0.68 1.55
N ILE A 129 -14.04 1.04 2.59
CA ILE A 129 -13.58 0.94 3.98
C ILE A 129 -13.35 -0.54 4.35
N THR A 130 -14.27 -1.40 3.93
CA THR A 130 -14.21 -2.84 4.21
C THR A 130 -13.01 -3.48 3.50
N ASN A 131 -12.79 -3.20 2.22
CA ASN A 131 -11.63 -3.68 1.46
C ASN A 131 -10.31 -3.16 2.02
N ARG A 132 -10.26 -1.90 2.49
CA ARG A 132 -9.06 -1.36 3.14
C ARG A 132 -8.77 -2.08 4.46
N ARG A 133 -9.81 -2.43 5.24
CA ARG A 133 -9.68 -3.24 6.46
C ARG A 133 -9.21 -4.66 6.15
N VAL A 134 -9.78 -5.30 5.13
CA VAL A 134 -9.34 -6.62 4.65
C VAL A 134 -7.85 -6.59 4.31
N ASN A 135 -7.41 -5.62 3.50
CA ASN A 135 -5.99 -5.51 3.13
C ASN A 135 -5.07 -5.20 4.33
N ALA A 136 -5.54 -4.42 5.30
CA ALA A 136 -4.79 -4.17 6.53
C ALA A 136 -4.67 -5.45 7.38
N ILE A 137 -5.72 -6.26 7.45
CA ILE A 137 -5.69 -7.55 8.15
C ILE A 137 -4.72 -8.49 7.42
N GLU A 138 -4.89 -8.64 6.10
CA GLU A 138 -4.16 -9.60 5.28
C GLU A 138 -2.66 -9.30 5.19
N HIS A 139 -2.28 -8.05 4.97
CA HIS A 139 -0.88 -7.70 4.71
C HIS A 139 -0.15 -7.08 5.89
N VAL A 140 -0.84 -6.68 6.96
CA VAL A 140 -0.20 -6.05 8.13
C VAL A 140 -0.44 -6.86 9.41
N ILE A 141 -1.69 -7.19 9.74
CA ILE A 141 -2.00 -7.84 11.02
C ILE A 141 -1.62 -9.33 11.00
N ILE A 142 -2.05 -10.09 9.99
CA ILE A 142 -1.76 -11.53 9.89
C ILE A 142 -0.24 -11.78 9.91
N PRO A 143 0.59 -11.13 9.09
CA PRO A 143 2.04 -11.37 9.12
C PRO A 143 2.70 -10.97 10.44
N ARG A 144 2.15 -9.97 11.16
CA ARG A 144 2.64 -9.60 12.50
C ARG A 144 2.34 -10.70 13.51
N ILE A 145 1.11 -11.24 13.50
CA ILE A 145 0.70 -12.32 14.39
C ILE A 145 1.52 -13.59 14.12
N GLU A 146 1.72 -13.96 12.86
CA GLU A 146 2.54 -15.13 12.49
C GLU A 146 3.98 -15.01 13.00
N ARG A 147 4.62 -13.84 12.88
CA ARG A 147 5.96 -13.61 13.44
C ARG A 147 5.98 -13.72 14.96
N THR A 148 4.96 -13.21 15.63
CA THR A 148 4.84 -13.33 17.10
C THR A 148 4.62 -14.78 17.51
N LEU A 149 3.82 -15.55 16.78
CA LEU A 149 3.62 -16.98 17.01
C LEU A 149 4.91 -17.77 16.82
N ALA A 150 5.65 -17.50 15.75
CA ALA A 150 6.94 -18.14 15.50
C ALA A 150 7.92 -17.87 16.65
N TYR A 151 7.98 -16.63 17.16
CA TYR A 151 8.80 -16.27 18.31
C TYR A 151 8.41 -17.03 19.58
N ILE A 152 7.11 -17.11 19.88
CA ILE A 152 6.60 -17.83 21.05
C ILE A 152 6.97 -19.32 20.97
N ILE A 153 6.79 -19.95 19.80
CA ILE A 153 7.14 -21.36 19.60
C ILE A 153 8.64 -21.57 19.83
N THR A 154 9.50 -20.71 19.27
CA THR A 154 10.95 -20.83 19.48
C THR A 154 11.37 -20.65 20.94
N GLU A 155 10.72 -19.76 21.69
CA GLU A 155 11.00 -19.56 23.11
C GLU A 155 10.51 -20.72 23.98
N LEU A 156 9.36 -21.31 23.66
CA LEU A 156 8.86 -22.50 24.35
C LEU A 156 9.76 -23.71 24.09
N ASP A 157 10.16 -23.94 22.83
CA ASP A 157 11.07 -25.02 22.47
C ASP A 157 12.44 -24.90 23.17
N GLU A 158 12.96 -23.67 23.34
CA GLU A 158 14.23 -23.44 24.04
C GLU A 158 14.08 -23.67 25.56
N ARG A 159 12.96 -23.24 26.17
CA ARG A 159 12.66 -23.55 27.58
C ARG A 159 12.53 -25.05 27.83
N GLU A 160 11.82 -25.77 26.96
CA GLU A 160 11.72 -27.23 27.04
C GLU A 160 13.09 -27.89 26.88
N ARG A 161 13.95 -27.37 26.00
CA ARG A 161 15.32 -27.86 25.82
C ARG A 161 16.20 -27.61 27.03
N GLU A 162 16.11 -26.44 27.65
CA GLU A 162 16.84 -26.11 28.88
C GLU A 162 16.39 -26.99 30.06
N GLU A 163 15.09 -27.22 30.20
CA GLU A 163 14.55 -28.16 31.20
C GLU A 163 15.00 -29.59 30.94
N PHE A 164 14.95 -30.05 29.69
CA PHE A 164 15.43 -31.37 29.31
C PHE A 164 16.94 -31.53 29.58
N TYR A 165 17.75 -30.51 29.29
CA TYR A 165 19.18 -30.52 29.57
C TYR A 165 19.48 -30.56 31.07
N ARG A 166 18.75 -29.77 31.89
CA ARG A 166 18.85 -29.80 33.36
C ARG A 166 18.54 -31.19 33.90
N LEU A 167 17.42 -31.80 33.47
CA LEU A 167 17.04 -33.16 33.87
C LEU A 167 18.08 -34.20 33.45
N LYS A 168 18.61 -34.11 32.22
CA LYS A 168 19.65 -35.01 31.73
C LYS A 168 20.94 -34.90 32.55
N LYS A 169 21.36 -33.69 32.93
CA LYS A 169 22.55 -33.48 33.78
C LYS A 169 22.35 -34.03 35.19
N ILE A 170 21.16 -33.90 35.76
CA ILE A 170 20.82 -34.49 37.06
C ILE A 170 20.88 -36.02 36.99
N GLN A 171 20.31 -36.64 35.94
CA GLN A 171 20.40 -38.09 35.74
C GLN A 171 21.84 -38.57 35.54
N GLU A 172 22.66 -37.83 34.78
CA GLU A 172 24.07 -38.14 34.55
C GLU A 172 24.87 -38.07 35.87
N LYS A 173 24.64 -37.04 36.70
CA LYS A 173 25.20 -36.95 38.06
C LYS A 173 24.74 -38.11 38.96
N LYS A 174 23.44 -38.43 39.01
CA LYS A 174 22.90 -39.56 39.80
C LYS A 174 23.50 -40.90 39.34
N LYS A 175 23.71 -41.10 38.03
CA LYS A 175 24.33 -42.33 37.48
C LYS A 175 25.81 -42.46 37.85
N ILE A 176 26.59 -41.38 37.77
CA ILE A 176 28.01 -41.36 38.18
C ILE A 176 28.13 -41.66 39.68
N LEU A 177 27.25 -41.09 40.51
CA LEU A 177 27.23 -41.36 41.94
C LEU A 177 26.93 -42.84 42.23
N LYS A 178 25.98 -43.42 41.50
CA LYS A 178 25.63 -44.85 41.60
C LYS A 178 26.81 -45.75 41.22
N GLU A 179 27.49 -45.47 40.11
CA GLU A 179 28.68 -46.22 39.67
C GLU A 179 29.87 -46.07 40.65
N LYS A 180 30.03 -44.90 41.29
CA LYS A 180 31.02 -44.73 42.37
C LYS A 180 30.65 -45.54 43.61
N SER A 181 29.38 -45.50 44.02
CA SER A 181 28.90 -46.27 45.17
C SER A 181 29.00 -47.78 44.94
N GLU A 182 28.77 -48.26 43.71
CA GLU A 182 28.93 -49.67 43.35
C GLU A 182 30.40 -50.09 43.35
N LYS A 183 31.31 -49.23 42.87
CA LYS A 183 32.77 -49.47 42.96
C LYS A 183 33.27 -49.47 44.40
N ASP A 184 32.76 -48.59 45.25
CA ASP A 184 33.10 -48.57 46.68
C ASP A 184 32.53 -49.80 47.40
N LEU A 185 31.34 -50.28 46.99
CA LEU A 185 30.74 -51.51 47.50
C LEU A 185 31.51 -52.76 47.04
N GLU A 186 32.03 -52.77 45.80
CA GLU A 186 32.90 -53.83 45.27
C GLU A 186 34.27 -53.83 45.95
N GLN A 187 34.84 -52.66 46.24
CA GLN A 187 36.07 -52.54 47.05
C GLN A 187 35.85 -53.01 48.50
N ARG A 188 34.69 -52.72 49.10
CA ARG A 188 34.31 -53.24 50.42
C ARG A 188 34.01 -54.73 50.43
N ARG A 189 33.45 -55.29 49.34
CA ARG A 189 33.29 -56.75 49.15
C ARG A 189 34.62 -57.46 48.94
N ALA A 190 35.58 -56.85 48.26
CA ALA A 190 36.93 -57.37 48.12
C ALA A 190 37.74 -57.32 49.44
N ALA A 191 37.35 -56.45 50.38
CA ALA A 191 37.96 -56.32 51.72
C ALA A 191 37.37 -57.27 52.79
N GLY A 192 36.29 -58.01 52.49
CA GLY A 192 35.82 -59.12 53.33
C GLY A 192 35.04 -58.77 54.60
N GLU A 193 34.17 -57.76 54.58
CA GLU A 193 33.18 -57.51 55.66
C GLU A 193 31.76 -57.97 55.27
N VAL A 194 31.10 -58.71 56.19
CA VAL A 194 29.73 -59.24 56.04
C VAL A 194 28.70 -58.18 56.49
N LEU A 195 27.63 -57.98 55.71
CA LEU A 195 26.57 -57.00 55.96
C LEU A 195 25.39 -57.56 56.78
N GLU A 196 24.98 -56.85 57.83
CA GLU A 196 23.63 -56.88 58.40
C GLU A 196 22.63 -56.10 57.49
N PRO A 197 21.34 -56.50 57.41
CA PRO A 197 20.36 -55.81 56.58
C PRO A 197 19.88 -54.52 57.26
N ALA A 198 20.26 -53.37 56.70
CA ALA A 198 19.79 -52.06 57.15
C ALA A 198 18.32 -51.80 56.72
N ASN A 199 17.56 -51.19 57.64
CA ASN A 199 16.12 -50.91 57.54
C ASN A 199 15.71 -50.12 56.28
N LEU A 200 14.64 -50.59 55.63
CA LEU A 200 14.09 -50.16 54.34
C LEU A 200 13.35 -48.80 54.30
N LEU A 201 13.44 -47.95 55.32
CA LEU A 201 12.56 -46.76 55.45
C LEU A 201 13.22 -45.48 55.99
N ALA A 202 14.55 -45.34 55.94
CA ALA A 202 15.17 -44.05 56.24
C ALA A 202 15.09 -43.14 55.00
N GLU A 203 14.18 -42.17 55.06
CA GLU A 203 13.91 -41.10 54.10
C GLU A 203 15.13 -40.75 53.23
N GLU A 204 15.05 -41.10 51.94
CA GLU A 204 15.85 -40.44 50.91
C GLU A 204 15.42 -38.98 50.87
N LYS A 205 16.07 -38.14 51.69
CA LYS A 205 16.11 -36.71 51.40
C LYS A 205 16.83 -36.58 50.06
N ASP A 206 16.06 -36.36 48.99
CA ASP A 206 16.59 -35.79 47.76
C ASP A 206 17.31 -34.49 48.14
N GLU A 207 18.63 -34.54 48.28
CA GLU A 207 19.44 -33.32 48.34
C GLU A 207 19.28 -32.62 46.99
N ASP A 208 18.70 -31.42 47.03
CA ASP A 208 18.54 -30.54 45.88
C ASP A 208 19.92 -30.19 45.31
N LEU A 209 20.37 -30.97 44.33
CA LEU A 209 21.62 -30.75 43.59
C LEU A 209 21.50 -29.62 42.55
N LEU A 210 20.67 -28.61 42.83
CA LEU A 210 20.36 -27.51 41.91
C LEU A 210 21.24 -26.27 42.09
N PHE A 211 21.97 -26.12 43.21
CA PHE A 211 22.87 -24.98 43.40
C PHE A 211 24.11 -25.34 44.26
N GLU A 212 25.23 -25.59 43.59
CA GLU A 212 26.59 -25.19 44.02
C GLU A 212 27.27 -24.50 42.83
#